data_AF-A0A1Y4TNK5-F1
#
_entry.id   AF-A0A1Y4TNK5-F1
#
_cell.length_a   1.000
_cell.length_b   1.000
_cell.length_c   1.000
_cell.angle_alpha   90.00
_cell.angle_beta   90.00
_cell.angle_gamma   90.00
#
_symmetry.space_group_name_H-M   'P 1'
#
loop_
_entity.id
_entity.type
_entity.pdbx_description
1 polymer ?
#
loop_
_entity_poly.entity_id
_entity_poly.type
_entity_poly.pdbx_seq_one_letter_code
_entity_poly.pdbx_strand_id
1 'polypeptide(L)'
;MARQYKLARKMKKITLTAAARELGVTQPALSSWESERKAPSIEALIRMAKFYGVTTDFLLGLSQEADPRKDWLEPIDPSLIPVLHETPVFSPTRGWAFVDAVTSELHFANGETLPASNLTELYIMAPVLMCPSVPNNPALTKSELSKYDEVWVEPISTDRMLRQELRGWYCVKKYYVENTVGQRFYFDFYGAKWLAFSLEEKETQNEV
;
A
#
# COMPACT_ATOMS: atom_id res chain seq x y z
N MET A 1 7.55 -18.58 21.66
CA MET A 1 6.44 -18.38 20.70
C MET A 1 5.94 -19.72 20.21
N ALA A 2 4.62 -19.89 20.08
CA ALA A 2 4.03 -21.13 19.57
C ALA A 2 4.03 -21.15 18.02
N ARG A 3 4.40 -22.28 17.44
CA ARG A 3 4.47 -22.45 15.97
C ARG A 3 3.07 -22.55 15.38
N GLN A 4 2.84 -21.92 14.24
CA GLN A 4 1.51 -21.80 13.63
C GLN A 4 1.22 -22.89 12.58
N TYR A 5 1.97 -23.99 12.55
CA TYR A 5 1.81 -25.05 11.53
C TYR A 5 0.39 -25.63 11.49
N LYS A 6 -0.18 -25.90 12.67
CA LYS A 6 -1.55 -26.41 12.82
C LYS A 6 -2.58 -25.40 12.36
N LEU A 7 -2.34 -24.12 12.61
CA LEU A 7 -3.22 -23.03 12.17
C LEU A 7 -3.19 -22.93 10.63
N ALA A 8 -2.01 -22.92 10.01
CA ALA A 8 -1.84 -22.87 8.55
C ALA A 8 -2.60 -24.02 7.86
N ARG A 9 -2.49 -25.25 8.40
CA ARG A 9 -3.25 -26.40 7.87
C ARG A 9 -4.77 -26.20 7.99
N LYS A 10 -5.24 -25.71 9.14
CA LYS A 10 -6.66 -25.44 9.37
C LYS A 10 -7.20 -24.35 8.45
N MET A 11 -6.43 -23.29 8.19
CA MET A 11 -6.79 -22.21 7.25
C MET A 11 -7.04 -22.76 5.84
N LYS A 12 -6.19 -23.71 5.41
CA LYS A 12 -6.34 -24.40 4.11
C LYS A 12 -7.47 -25.45 4.11
N LYS A 13 -8.12 -25.71 5.25
CA LYS A 13 -9.25 -26.64 5.44
C LYS A 13 -8.95 -28.08 5.02
N ILE A 14 -7.72 -28.55 5.25
CA ILE A 14 -7.30 -29.92 4.93
C ILE A 14 -7.00 -30.76 6.18
N THR A 15 -7.15 -32.07 6.03
CA THR A 15 -6.83 -33.04 7.09
C THR A 15 -5.31 -33.17 7.27
N LEU A 16 -4.89 -33.68 8.42
CA LEU A 16 -3.47 -33.94 8.71
C LEU A 16 -2.86 -34.93 7.69
N THR A 17 -3.62 -35.96 7.31
CA THR A 17 -3.19 -36.98 6.35
C THR A 17 -2.99 -36.40 4.95
N ALA A 18 -3.93 -35.57 4.49
CA ALA A 18 -3.83 -34.89 3.21
C ALA A 18 -2.61 -33.94 3.19
N ALA A 19 -2.45 -33.13 4.23
CA ALA A 19 -1.32 -32.22 4.35
C ALA A 19 0.03 -32.97 4.34
N ALA A 20 0.14 -34.08 5.06
CA ALA A 20 1.36 -34.89 5.08
C ALA A 20 1.71 -35.43 3.68
N ARG A 21 0.70 -35.92 2.94
CA ARG A 21 0.87 -36.40 1.57
C ARG A 21 1.37 -35.30 0.63
N GLU A 22 0.75 -34.12 0.66
CA GLU A 22 1.16 -33.00 -0.22
C GLU A 22 2.54 -32.44 0.14
N LEU A 23 2.90 -32.45 1.43
CA LEU A 23 4.23 -32.02 1.89
C LEU A 23 5.32 -33.06 1.66
N GLY A 24 4.96 -34.28 1.21
CA GLY A 24 5.89 -35.39 1.00
C GLY A 24 6.49 -35.94 2.30
N VAL A 25 5.72 -35.92 3.39
CA VAL A 25 6.17 -36.34 4.73
C VAL A 25 5.22 -37.38 5.32
N THR A 26 5.68 -38.12 6.32
CA THR A 26 4.81 -39.06 7.02
C THR A 26 3.84 -38.32 7.94
N GLN A 27 2.62 -38.85 8.11
CA GLN A 27 1.63 -38.27 9.01
C GLN A 27 2.14 -38.13 10.46
N PRO A 28 2.90 -39.09 11.04
CA PRO A 28 3.51 -38.93 12.36
C PRO A 28 4.56 -37.82 12.43
N ALA A 29 5.30 -37.58 11.35
CA ALA A 29 6.27 -36.49 11.27
C ALA A 29 5.55 -35.14 11.34
N LEU A 30 4.53 -34.93 10.50
CA LEU A 30 3.74 -33.70 10.51
C LEU A 30 3.02 -33.49 11.85
N SER A 31 2.46 -34.56 12.44
CA SER A 31 1.87 -34.54 13.79
C SER A 31 2.87 -34.06 14.84
N SER A 32 4.10 -34.57 14.80
CA SER A 32 5.16 -34.20 15.74
C SER A 32 5.64 -32.77 15.55
N TRP A 33 5.55 -32.23 14.34
CA TRP A 33 5.82 -30.82 14.06
C TRP A 33 4.71 -29.91 14.61
N GLU A 34 3.46 -30.25 14.36
CA GLU A 34 2.29 -29.49 14.86
C GLU A 34 2.18 -29.51 16.40
N SER A 35 2.71 -30.56 17.04
CA SER A 35 2.78 -30.68 18.49
C SER A 35 4.10 -30.20 19.09
N GLU A 36 4.97 -29.57 18.30
CA GLU A 36 6.28 -29.03 18.68
C GLU A 36 7.29 -30.04 19.26
N ARG A 37 7.00 -31.34 19.20
CA ARG A 37 7.90 -32.40 19.70
C ARG A 37 9.16 -32.53 18.85
N LYS A 38 9.08 -32.21 17.56
CA LYS A 38 10.20 -32.23 16.63
C LYS A 38 10.17 -30.99 15.75
N ALA A 39 11.33 -30.44 15.42
CA ALA A 39 11.44 -29.37 14.44
C ALA A 39 11.47 -29.93 13.00
N PRO A 40 10.80 -29.29 12.03
CA PRO A 40 11.02 -29.57 10.62
C PRO A 40 12.43 -29.15 10.19
N SER A 41 12.92 -29.70 9.08
CA SER A 41 14.11 -29.14 8.42
C SER A 41 13.77 -27.80 7.75
N ILE A 42 14.79 -27.04 7.36
CA ILE A 42 14.62 -25.77 6.65
C ILE A 42 13.87 -25.99 5.33
N GLU A 43 14.21 -27.05 4.59
CA GLU A 43 13.54 -27.38 3.32
C GLU A 43 12.07 -27.75 3.54
N ALA A 44 11.77 -28.47 4.63
CA ALA A 44 10.40 -28.79 5.00
C ALA A 44 9.60 -27.54 5.40
N LEU A 45 10.22 -26.59 6.09
CA LEU A 45 9.62 -25.31 6.44
C LEU A 45 9.32 -24.48 5.19
N ILE A 46 10.27 -24.39 4.25
CA ILE A 46 10.08 -23.71 2.95
C ILE A 46 8.94 -24.36 2.16
N ARG A 47 8.89 -25.71 2.11
CA ARG A 47 7.78 -26.44 1.47
C ARG A 47 6.45 -26.14 2.13
N MET A 48 6.39 -26.07 3.46
CA MET A 48 5.18 -25.68 4.19
C MET A 48 4.75 -24.25 3.84
N ALA A 49 5.67 -23.28 3.85
CA ALA A 49 5.38 -21.88 3.53
C ALA A 49 4.76 -21.76 2.12
N LYS A 50 5.41 -22.37 1.12
CA LYS A 50 4.92 -22.40 -0.27
C LYS A 50 3.58 -23.11 -0.40
N PHE A 51 3.43 -24.28 0.24
CA PHE A 51 2.20 -25.06 0.15
C PHE A 51 1.02 -24.34 0.81
N TYR A 52 1.20 -23.74 1.98
CA TYR A 52 0.13 -23.04 2.68
C TYR A 52 -0.10 -21.61 2.18
N GLY A 53 0.80 -21.06 1.38
CA GLY A 53 0.70 -19.68 0.87
C GLY A 53 0.92 -18.64 1.97
N VAL A 54 1.82 -18.93 2.91
CA VAL A 54 2.14 -18.08 4.07
C VAL A 54 3.65 -17.87 4.18
N THR A 55 4.08 -16.85 4.90
CA THR A 55 5.52 -16.62 5.17
C THR A 55 6.07 -17.64 6.18
N THR A 56 7.38 -17.84 6.16
CA THR A 56 8.07 -18.62 7.21
C THR A 56 7.88 -18.00 8.58
N ASP A 57 7.84 -16.68 8.65
CA ASP A 57 7.65 -15.91 9.87
C ASP A 57 6.29 -16.20 10.50
N PHE A 58 5.24 -16.28 9.67
CA PHE A 58 3.92 -16.71 10.14
C PHE A 58 3.99 -18.11 10.73
N LEU A 59 4.61 -19.07 10.04
CA LEU A 59 4.73 -20.46 10.50
C LEU A 59 5.52 -20.56 11.81
N LEU A 60 6.55 -19.74 11.98
CA LEU A 60 7.37 -19.66 13.20
C LEU A 60 6.71 -18.86 14.33
N GLY A 61 5.59 -18.18 14.05
CA GLY A 61 4.85 -17.37 15.02
C GLY A 61 5.42 -15.97 15.24
N LEU A 62 6.24 -15.46 14.32
CA LEU A 62 6.88 -14.14 14.37
C LEU A 62 5.94 -13.02 13.88
N SER A 63 4.94 -13.33 13.05
CA SER A 63 4.02 -12.33 12.47
C SER A 63 3.00 -11.73 13.44
N GLN A 64 2.95 -12.16 14.71
CA GLN A 64 2.07 -11.52 15.71
C GLN A 64 2.68 -10.24 16.31
N GLU A 65 4.00 -10.07 16.21
CA GLU A 65 4.71 -8.89 16.72
C GLU A 65 4.87 -7.79 15.66
N ALA A 66 4.82 -8.15 14.38
CA ALA A 66 4.83 -7.23 13.25
C ALA A 66 3.57 -7.46 12.41
N ASP A 67 2.56 -6.58 12.51
CA ASP A 67 1.49 -6.55 11.50
C ASP A 67 2.17 -6.17 10.17
N PRO A 68 2.22 -7.08 9.17
CA PRO A 68 2.95 -6.82 7.92
C PRO A 68 2.38 -5.66 7.11
N ARG A 69 1.23 -5.09 7.53
CA ARG A 69 0.59 -3.94 6.89
C ARG A 69 0.88 -2.61 7.59
N LYS A 70 1.42 -2.62 8.81
CA LYS A 70 1.71 -1.38 9.56
C LYS A 70 2.77 -0.55 8.83
N ASP A 71 3.76 -1.22 8.26
CA ASP A 71 4.91 -0.64 7.55
C ASP A 71 4.53 0.06 6.23
N TRP A 72 3.30 -0.13 5.72
CA TRP A 72 2.88 0.45 4.44
C TRP A 72 2.42 1.90 4.54
N LEU A 73 2.00 2.34 5.73
CA LEU A 73 1.44 3.68 5.96
C LEU A 73 2.32 4.53 6.90
N GLU A 74 3.16 3.88 7.70
CA GLU A 74 4.11 4.53 8.59
C GLU A 74 5.51 4.56 7.93
N PRO A 75 6.39 5.49 8.35
CA PRO A 75 7.81 5.45 7.97
C PRO A 75 8.43 4.08 8.30
N ILE A 76 9.25 3.58 7.36
CA ILE A 76 10.04 2.37 7.54
C ILE A 76 10.99 2.56 8.72
N ASP A 77 10.99 1.61 9.65
CA ASP A 77 11.99 1.56 10.73
C ASP A 77 13.39 1.33 10.11
N PRO A 78 14.41 2.14 10.45
CA PRO A 78 15.76 1.99 9.90
C PRO A 78 16.37 0.59 10.06
N SER A 79 15.95 -0.18 11.08
CA SER A 79 16.39 -1.56 11.29
C SER A 79 15.94 -2.53 10.19
N LEU A 80 14.90 -2.18 9.42
CA LEU A 80 14.36 -3.00 8.33
C LEU A 80 15.07 -2.75 7.00
N ILE A 81 15.82 -1.65 6.84
CA ILE A 81 16.49 -1.27 5.59
C ILE A 81 17.35 -2.42 5.00
N PRO A 82 18.15 -3.18 5.78
CA PRO A 82 18.94 -4.28 5.22
C PRO A 82 18.09 -5.40 4.58
N VAL A 83 16.86 -5.61 5.07
CA VAL A 83 15.94 -6.63 4.55
C VAL A 83 15.26 -6.16 3.26
N LEU A 84 15.28 -4.86 2.99
CA LEU A 84 14.67 -4.22 1.83
C LEU A 84 15.61 -4.10 0.62
N HIS A 85 16.72 -4.85 0.59
CA HIS A 85 17.63 -4.83 -0.55
C HIS A 85 16.88 -5.01 -1.89
N GLU A 86 17.19 -4.15 -2.86
CA GLU A 86 16.53 -4.09 -4.19
C GLU A 86 15.02 -3.84 -4.15
N THR A 87 14.46 -3.52 -2.98
CA THR A 87 13.06 -3.15 -2.82
C THR A 87 12.91 -1.65 -3.08
N PRO A 88 11.95 -1.23 -3.93
CA PRO A 88 11.68 0.19 -4.13
C PRO A 88 11.09 0.80 -2.85
N VAL A 89 11.66 1.92 -2.44
CA VAL A 89 11.19 2.74 -1.31
C VAL A 89 10.92 4.16 -1.81
N PHE A 90 9.99 4.82 -1.14
CA PHE A 90 9.55 6.16 -1.49
C PHE A 90 10.00 7.18 -0.44
N SER A 91 10.60 8.27 -0.90
CA SER A 91 10.90 9.46 -0.11
C SER A 91 9.99 10.62 -0.53
N PRO A 92 9.31 11.32 0.41
CA PRO A 92 8.45 12.46 0.06
C PRO A 92 9.15 13.61 -0.64
N THR A 93 10.45 13.81 -0.39
CA THR A 93 11.20 14.94 -0.97
C THR A 93 11.88 14.61 -2.28
N ARG A 94 12.17 13.33 -2.54
CA ARG A 94 13.03 12.89 -3.66
C ARG A 94 12.39 11.82 -4.55
N GLY A 95 11.23 11.32 -4.18
CA GLY A 95 10.51 10.29 -4.93
C GLY A 95 11.04 8.89 -4.67
N TRP A 96 10.96 8.03 -5.69
CA TRP A 96 11.34 6.62 -5.60
C TRP A 96 12.85 6.40 -5.63
N ALA A 97 13.33 5.50 -4.78
CA ALA A 97 14.70 5.00 -4.73
C ALA A 97 14.73 3.48 -4.53
N PHE A 98 15.84 2.85 -4.85
CA PHE A 98 16.14 1.47 -4.48
C PHE A 98 17.08 1.42 -3.29
N VAL A 99 16.90 0.44 -2.41
CA VAL A 99 17.80 0.20 -1.28
C VAL A 99 18.94 -0.73 -1.70
N ASP A 100 20.16 -0.22 -1.65
CA ASP A 100 21.37 -1.03 -1.65
C ASP A 100 21.76 -1.35 -0.20
N ALA A 101 21.40 -2.55 0.27
CA ALA A 101 21.73 -2.99 1.62
C ALA A 101 23.22 -3.32 1.79
N VAL A 102 23.95 -3.54 0.69
CA VAL A 102 25.38 -3.87 0.72
C VAL A 102 26.19 -2.61 1.02
N THR A 103 25.90 -1.50 0.33
CA THR A 103 26.54 -0.20 0.58
C THR A 103 25.83 0.63 1.65
N SER A 104 24.63 0.22 2.06
CA SER A 104 23.72 1.00 2.93
C SER A 104 23.33 2.35 2.31
N GLU A 105 23.08 2.35 1.00
CA GLU A 105 22.74 3.52 0.21
C GLU A 105 21.37 3.40 -0.48
N LEU A 106 20.84 4.53 -0.90
CA LEU A 106 19.61 4.69 -1.65
C LEU A 106 19.94 5.24 -3.03
N HIS A 107 19.53 4.51 -4.06
CA HIS A 107 19.82 4.85 -5.45
C HIS A 107 18.55 5.38 -6.10
N PHE A 108 18.57 6.65 -6.49
CA PHE A 108 17.44 7.32 -7.12
C PHE A 108 17.49 7.16 -8.64
N ALA A 109 16.33 7.28 -9.29
CA ALA A 109 16.21 7.13 -10.75
C ALA A 109 17.00 8.20 -11.55
N ASN A 110 17.31 9.34 -10.94
CA ASN A 110 18.13 10.40 -11.52
C ASN A 110 19.64 10.12 -11.44
N GLY A 111 20.06 8.98 -10.86
CA GLY A 111 21.46 8.60 -10.67
C GLY A 111 22.10 9.14 -9.39
N GLU A 112 21.36 9.86 -8.56
CA GLU A 112 21.84 10.30 -7.25
C GLU A 112 21.88 9.13 -6.26
N THR A 113 22.90 9.11 -5.40
CA THR A 113 23.00 8.15 -4.29
C THR A 113 23.06 8.88 -2.96
N LEU A 114 22.43 8.30 -1.94
CA LEU A 114 22.45 8.83 -0.58
C LEU A 114 22.59 7.72 0.45
N PRO A 115 23.30 7.95 1.56
CA PRO A 115 23.32 6.99 2.65
C PRO A 115 21.93 6.85 3.27
N ALA A 116 21.50 5.60 3.51
CA ALA A 116 20.18 5.26 4.04
C ALA A 116 19.91 5.85 5.44
N SER A 117 20.95 6.22 6.18
CA SER A 117 20.88 6.88 7.49
C SER A 117 20.36 8.32 7.43
N ASN A 118 20.50 9.00 6.29
CA ASN A 118 20.23 10.44 6.19
C ASN A 118 18.78 10.75 5.84
N LEU A 119 17.97 9.74 5.48
CA LEU A 119 16.56 9.93 5.17
C LEU A 119 15.69 9.43 6.31
N THR A 120 15.22 10.38 7.11
CA THR A 120 14.02 10.21 7.93
C THR A 120 12.82 10.18 6.99
N GLU A 121 11.92 9.19 7.15
CA GLU A 121 10.66 9.08 6.38
C GLU A 121 10.79 8.42 4.98
N LEU A 122 11.24 7.17 4.96
CA LEU A 122 11.08 6.28 3.82
C LEU A 122 9.78 5.48 3.96
N TYR A 123 9.12 5.17 2.85
CA TYR A 123 7.88 4.40 2.84
C TYR A 123 7.93 3.28 1.80
N ILE A 124 7.28 2.15 2.07
CA ILE A 124 7.17 1.04 1.10
C ILE A 124 6.25 1.43 -0.06
N MET A 125 5.26 2.28 0.21
CA MET A 125 4.42 2.88 -0.81
C MET A 125 4.44 4.40 -0.66
N ALA A 126 4.32 5.13 -1.77
CA ALA A 126 4.06 6.55 -1.69
C ALA A 126 2.85 6.79 -0.76
N PRO A 127 2.99 7.59 0.31
CA PRO A 127 1.91 7.82 1.24
C PRO A 127 0.65 8.24 0.49
N VAL A 128 -0.52 7.77 0.95
CA VAL A 128 -1.82 8.25 0.45
C VAL A 128 -1.92 9.78 0.57
N LEU A 129 -1.08 10.43 1.39
CA LEU A 129 -0.94 11.88 1.50
C LEU A 129 -0.40 12.58 0.23
N MET A 130 0.30 11.85 -0.65
CA MET A 130 0.65 12.33 -1.99
C MET A 130 -0.42 12.01 -3.03
N CYS A 131 -1.37 11.12 -2.73
CA CYS A 131 -2.64 11.17 -3.45
C CYS A 131 -3.28 12.47 -3.03
N PRO A 132 -3.63 13.35 -3.96
CA PRO A 132 -4.03 14.66 -3.52
C PRO A 132 -5.32 14.52 -2.71
N SER A 133 -5.26 15.04 -1.49
CA SER A 133 -6.30 14.87 -0.49
C SER A 133 -7.52 15.67 -0.94
N VAL A 134 -8.71 15.08 -0.84
CA VAL A 134 -9.96 15.81 -1.10
C VAL A 134 -9.94 17.07 -0.23
N PRO A 135 -10.02 18.27 -0.84
CA PRO A 135 -10.10 19.50 -0.07
C PRO A 135 -11.26 19.39 0.92
N ASN A 136 -11.07 19.86 2.16
CA ASN A 136 -11.99 19.59 3.28
C ASN A 136 -13.25 20.49 3.27
N ASN A 137 -13.48 21.19 2.16
CA ASN A 137 -14.59 22.11 1.92
C ASN A 137 -15.82 21.36 1.35
N PRO A 138 -17.02 21.95 1.41
CA PRO A 138 -18.19 21.39 0.75
C PRO A 138 -17.97 21.30 -0.77
N ALA A 139 -18.57 20.29 -1.40
CA ALA A 139 -18.56 20.16 -2.85
C ALA A 139 -19.25 21.37 -3.50
N LEU A 140 -18.65 21.90 -4.55
CA LEU A 140 -19.20 23.00 -5.33
C LEU A 140 -20.54 22.59 -5.96
N THR A 141 -21.42 23.55 -6.20
CA THR A 141 -22.59 23.34 -7.05
C THR A 141 -22.18 23.39 -8.53
N LYS A 142 -22.98 22.77 -9.41
CA LYS A 142 -22.73 22.77 -10.86
C LYS A 142 -22.56 24.18 -11.44
N SER A 143 -23.34 25.14 -10.93
CA SER A 143 -23.31 26.53 -11.39
C SER A 143 -22.00 27.25 -10.99
N GLU A 144 -21.41 26.85 -9.86
CA GLU A 144 -20.18 27.46 -9.34
C GLU A 144 -18.93 27.02 -10.09
N LEU A 145 -18.94 25.85 -10.74
CA LEU A 145 -17.80 25.33 -11.52
C LEU A 145 -17.25 26.36 -12.51
N SER A 146 -18.15 27.09 -13.18
CA SER A 146 -17.78 28.09 -14.19
C SER A 146 -17.01 29.30 -13.64
N LYS A 147 -16.97 29.47 -12.31
CA LYS A 147 -16.25 30.56 -11.62
C LYS A 147 -14.77 30.25 -11.38
N TYR A 148 -14.36 28.99 -11.54
CA TYR A 148 -13.01 28.52 -11.25
C TYR A 148 -12.29 28.16 -12.54
N ASP A 149 -10.98 28.44 -12.60
CA ASP A 149 -10.13 27.98 -13.70
C ASP A 149 -9.71 26.51 -13.52
N GLU A 150 -9.58 26.07 -12.26
CA GLU A 150 -9.18 24.73 -11.89
C GLU A 150 -9.98 24.25 -10.68
N VAL A 151 -10.36 22.98 -10.69
CA VAL A 151 -11.12 22.34 -9.59
C VAL A 151 -10.57 20.95 -9.30
N TRP A 152 -10.67 20.54 -8.04
CA TRP A 152 -10.40 19.18 -7.63
C TRP A 152 -11.58 18.29 -8.00
N VAL A 153 -11.35 17.22 -8.74
CA VAL A 153 -12.38 16.24 -9.13
C VAL A 153 -12.32 15.01 -8.24
N GLU A 154 -13.47 14.64 -7.67
CA GLU A 154 -13.67 13.40 -6.93
C GLU A 154 -14.69 12.50 -7.66
N PRO A 155 -14.28 11.37 -8.25
CA PRO A 155 -15.19 10.46 -8.94
C PRO A 155 -16.08 9.67 -7.97
N ILE A 156 -17.35 9.46 -8.34
CA ILE A 156 -18.32 8.63 -7.61
C ILE A 156 -18.29 7.22 -8.20
N SER A 157 -17.60 6.29 -7.53
CA SER A 157 -17.52 4.89 -7.91
C SER A 157 -17.25 3.99 -6.71
N THR A 158 -17.74 2.75 -6.76
CA THR A 158 -17.41 1.70 -5.79
C THR A 158 -16.00 1.15 -5.98
N ASP A 159 -15.43 1.28 -7.18
CA ASP A 159 -14.06 0.89 -7.48
C ASP A 159 -13.08 1.91 -6.88
N ARG A 160 -12.28 1.44 -5.91
CA ARG A 160 -11.29 2.27 -5.21
C ARG A 160 -10.09 2.62 -6.09
N MET A 161 -9.60 1.69 -6.91
CA MET A 161 -8.41 1.95 -7.74
C MET A 161 -8.76 2.96 -8.82
N LEU A 162 -9.91 2.81 -9.47
CA LEU A 162 -10.39 3.76 -10.47
C LEU A 162 -10.56 5.18 -9.90
N ARG A 163 -11.10 5.31 -8.69
CA ARG A 163 -11.22 6.63 -8.02
C ARG A 163 -9.87 7.26 -7.73
N GLN A 164 -8.86 6.47 -7.38
CA GLN A 164 -7.51 6.96 -7.10
C GLN A 164 -6.79 7.40 -8.37
N GLU A 165 -7.02 6.70 -9.49
CA GLU A 165 -6.45 7.04 -10.79
C GLU A 165 -7.04 8.32 -11.37
N LEU A 166 -8.36 8.52 -11.23
CA LEU A 166 -9.08 9.61 -11.89
C LEU A 166 -9.22 10.88 -11.03
N ARG A 167 -9.07 10.80 -9.71
CA ARG A 167 -9.13 12.00 -8.85
C ARG A 167 -7.91 12.87 -9.08
N GLY A 168 -8.09 14.18 -9.00
CA GLY A 168 -7.00 15.10 -9.34
C GLY A 168 -7.48 16.52 -9.56
N TRP A 169 -6.54 17.38 -9.91
CA TRP A 169 -6.83 18.73 -10.40
C TRP A 169 -7.16 18.70 -11.90
N TYR A 170 -8.23 19.40 -12.27
CA TYR A 170 -8.71 19.51 -13.64
C TYR A 170 -8.98 20.97 -13.97
N CYS A 171 -8.57 21.40 -15.16
CA CYS A 171 -8.91 22.71 -15.68
C CYS A 171 -10.37 22.73 -16.12
N VAL A 172 -11.08 23.78 -15.74
CA VAL A 172 -12.48 23.98 -16.13
C VAL A 172 -12.56 24.46 -17.57
N LYS A 173 -13.40 23.80 -18.37
CA LYS A 173 -13.76 24.19 -19.74
C LYS A 173 -15.26 24.46 -19.82
N LYS A 174 -15.72 24.85 -21.02
CA LYS A 174 -17.11 25.27 -21.25
C LYS A 174 -18.17 24.20 -20.87
N TYR A 175 -17.87 22.92 -21.07
CA TYR A 175 -18.82 21.81 -20.88
C TYR A 175 -18.28 20.64 -20.04
N TYR A 176 -17.00 20.67 -19.69
CA TYR A 176 -16.31 19.59 -19.00
C TYR A 176 -15.10 20.15 -18.24
N VAL A 177 -14.51 19.32 -17.38
CA VAL A 177 -13.20 19.57 -16.79
C VAL A 177 -12.20 18.57 -17.37
N GLU A 178 -10.95 19.00 -17.59
CA GLU A 178 -9.90 18.18 -18.22
C GLU A 178 -8.56 18.30 -17.49
N ASN A 179 -7.90 17.17 -17.25
CA ASN A 179 -6.55 17.14 -16.66
C ASN A 179 -5.45 17.11 -17.73
N THR A 180 -4.20 17.15 -17.29
CA THR A 180 -3.02 17.22 -18.17
C THR A 180 -2.83 16.00 -19.07
N VAL A 181 -3.44 14.86 -18.74
CA VAL A 181 -3.38 13.61 -19.52
C VAL A 181 -4.61 13.41 -20.42
N GLY A 182 -5.52 14.39 -20.48
CA GLY A 182 -6.69 14.39 -21.38
C GLY A 182 -7.90 13.60 -20.87
N GLN A 183 -7.93 13.23 -19.59
CA GLN A 183 -9.14 12.67 -18.98
C GLN A 183 -10.17 13.78 -18.79
N ARG A 184 -11.45 13.48 -19.05
CA ARG A 184 -12.54 14.47 -19.08
C ARG A 184 -13.74 14.04 -18.25
N PHE A 185 -14.28 15.00 -17.49
CA PHE A 185 -15.54 14.85 -16.80
C PHE A 185 -16.54 15.90 -17.27
N TYR A 186 -17.63 15.45 -17.91
CA TYR A 186 -18.67 16.34 -18.45
C TYR A 186 -19.63 16.81 -17.36
N PHE A 187 -20.04 18.07 -17.47
CA PHE A 187 -20.99 18.72 -16.55
C PHE A 187 -22.37 18.05 -16.54
N ASP A 188 -22.73 17.30 -17.57
CA ASP A 188 -24.00 16.55 -17.64
C ASP A 188 -24.08 15.43 -16.60
N PHE A 189 -22.93 14.94 -16.14
CA PHE A 189 -22.84 13.88 -15.13
C PHE A 189 -22.44 14.39 -13.73
N TYR A 190 -22.40 15.72 -13.54
CA TYR A 190 -22.04 16.31 -12.26
C TYR A 190 -23.03 15.89 -11.16
N GLY A 191 -22.53 15.48 -10.00
CA GLY A 191 -23.32 14.96 -8.88
C GLY A 191 -23.74 13.49 -9.03
N ALA A 192 -23.75 12.94 -10.25
CA ALA A 192 -24.06 11.53 -10.50
C ALA A 192 -22.80 10.66 -10.62
N LYS A 193 -21.77 11.16 -11.31
CA LYS A 193 -20.50 10.42 -11.55
C LYS A 193 -19.29 11.05 -10.89
N TRP A 194 -19.37 12.31 -10.48
CA TRP A 194 -18.25 13.04 -9.89
C TRP A 194 -18.72 14.30 -9.17
N LEU A 195 -17.89 14.78 -8.26
CA LEU A 195 -18.03 16.04 -7.52
C LEU A 195 -16.78 16.89 -7.72
N ALA A 196 -16.90 18.20 -7.47
CA ALA A 196 -15.79 19.13 -7.52
C ALA A 196 -15.61 19.90 -6.22
N PHE A 197 -14.37 20.26 -5.92
CA PHE A 197 -13.98 21.00 -4.73
C PHE A 197 -12.99 22.11 -5.13
N SER A 198 -13.04 23.25 -4.45
CA SER A 198 -12.04 24.31 -4.64
C SER A 198 -10.84 24.12 -3.71
N LEU A 199 -9.70 24.73 -4.03
CA LEU A 199 -8.68 25.01 -3.03
C LEU A 199 -9.28 26.08 -2.10
N GLU A 200 -9.18 25.91 -0.78
CA GLU A 200 -9.81 26.75 0.27
C GLU A 200 -10.00 28.24 -0.11
N GLU A 201 -11.20 28.78 0.17
CA GLU A 201 -11.49 30.21 0.02
C GLU A 201 -10.56 31.03 0.92
N LYS A 202 -9.95 32.07 0.34
CA LYS A 202 -9.40 33.20 1.12
C LYS A 202 -10.47 33.65 2.12
N GLU A 203 -10.10 33.75 3.39
CA GLU A 203 -10.86 34.46 4.41
C GLU A 203 -11.38 35.76 3.81
N THR A 204 -12.71 35.85 3.66
CA THR A 204 -13.33 37.13 3.33
C THR A 204 -13.29 37.93 4.62
N GLN A 205 -12.29 38.82 4.74
CA GLN A 205 -12.37 39.95 5.66
C GLN A 205 -13.67 40.69 5.38
N ASN A 206 -14.67 40.49 6.23
CA ASN A 206 -15.75 41.43 6.45
C ASN A 206 -15.61 41.91 7.90
N GLU A 207 -14.76 42.91 8.08
CA GLU A 207 -15.01 43.97 9.06
C GLU A 207 -16.22 44.78 8.57
N VAL A 208 -17.31 44.79 9.34
CA VAL A 208 -17.99 45.99 9.88
C VAL A 208 -18.74 45.58 11.14
#